data_AF-A0A4P5VGU9-F1
#
_entry.id   AF-A0A4P5VGU9-F1
#
_cell.length_a   1.000
_cell.length_b   1.000
_cell.length_c   1.000
_cell.angle_alpha   90.00
_cell.angle_beta   90.00
_cell.angle_gamma   90.00
#
_symmetry.space_group_name_H-M   'P 1'
#
loop_
_entity.id
_entity.type
_entity.pdbx_description
1 polymer ?
#
loop_
_entity_poly.entity_id
_entity_poly.type
_entity_poly.pdbx_seq_one_letter_code
_entity_poly.pdbx_strand_id
1 'polypeptide(L)'
;MEISNPTFMAPLSLKTKLLILLVAGAFAVAGALALRQRLVDQQRQEILGGCRAIRNEVLAIKQKEFDPGVAELRQLRLNEAQARLLRQADANAYSKFAQQYEAKVVSVAEALDRLNALLGKLQQKNCFEMKP
;
A
#
# COMPACT_ATOMS: atom_id res chain seq x y z
N MET A 1 -9.81 82.77 -8.18
CA MET A 1 -11.01 81.94 -7.89
C MET A 1 -10.95 80.79 -8.87
N GLU A 2 -10.86 79.51 -8.51
CA GLU A 2 -11.48 78.78 -7.40
C GLU A 2 -10.52 77.73 -6.77
N ILE A 3 -10.40 77.84 -5.45
CA ILE A 3 -10.50 76.80 -4.40
C ILE A 3 -9.91 75.40 -4.68
N SER A 4 -8.77 75.17 -4.03
CA SER A 4 -8.30 73.87 -3.55
C SER A 4 -9.27 73.28 -2.50
N ASN A 5 -9.61 71.98 -2.56
CA ASN A 5 -9.32 71.10 -1.42
C ASN A 5 -9.54 69.59 -1.71
N PRO A 6 -8.70 68.73 -1.11
CA PRO A 6 -8.74 67.28 -1.23
C PRO A 6 -9.52 66.62 -0.07
N THR A 7 -9.57 65.28 -0.14
CA THR A 7 -9.81 64.32 0.96
C THR A 7 -11.20 64.23 1.59
N PHE A 8 -11.90 63.14 1.25
CA PHE A 8 -12.87 62.50 2.14
C PHE A 8 -12.36 61.08 2.46
N MET A 9 -11.43 60.97 3.42
CA MET A 9 -11.24 59.73 4.16
C MET A 9 -12.09 59.82 5.42
N ALA A 10 -13.28 59.20 5.38
CA ALA A 10 -14.17 59.11 6.52
C ALA A 10 -13.51 58.33 7.68
N PRO A 11 -13.65 58.77 8.95
CA PRO A 11 -13.11 58.04 10.09
C PRO A 11 -13.91 56.74 10.27
N LEU A 12 -13.29 55.61 9.93
CA LEU A 12 -13.83 54.27 10.20
C LEU A 12 -14.06 54.11 11.71
N SER A 13 -15.32 53.90 12.09
CA SER A 13 -15.76 53.63 13.47
C SER A 13 -15.00 52.44 14.06
N LEU A 14 -14.70 52.51 15.37
CA LEU A 14 -13.97 51.48 16.11
C LEU A 14 -14.61 50.09 15.96
N LYS A 15 -15.95 50.04 15.88
CA LYS A 15 -16.73 48.81 15.65
C LYS A 15 -16.42 48.19 14.29
N THR A 16 -16.24 49.01 13.25
CA THR A 16 -15.90 48.57 11.89
C THR A 16 -14.47 48.06 11.82
N LYS A 17 -13.52 48.71 12.52
CA LYS A 17 -12.14 48.23 12.61
C LYS A 17 -12.05 46.88 13.35
N LEU A 18 -12.82 46.70 14.42
CA LEU A 18 -12.92 45.42 15.15
C LEU A 18 -13.55 44.32 14.31
N LEU A 19 -14.60 44.64 13.55
CA LEU A 19 -15.25 43.69 12.64
C LEU A 19 -14.30 43.24 11.53
N ILE A 20 -13.54 44.17 10.94
CA ILE A 20 -12.55 43.84 9.91
C ILE A 20 -11.43 42.96 10.50
N LEU A 21 -10.96 43.24 11.72
CA LEU A 21 -9.96 42.42 12.41
C LEU A 21 -10.47 41.00 12.73
N LEU A 22 -11.73 40.87 13.17
CA LEU A 22 -12.37 39.58 13.45
C LEU A 22 -12.55 38.75 12.18
N VAL A 23 -13.00 39.39 11.10
CA VAL A 23 -13.20 38.74 9.79
C VAL A 23 -11.84 38.34 9.19
N ALA A 24 -10.85 39.24 9.21
CA ALA A 24 -9.50 38.93 8.73
C ALA A 24 -8.83 37.81 9.55
N GLY A 25 -9.05 37.77 10.88
CA GLY A 25 -8.60 36.70 11.75
C GLY A 25 -9.22 35.34 11.41
N ALA A 26 -10.53 35.29 11.13
CA ALA A 26 -11.23 34.06 10.76
C ALA A 26 -10.77 33.49 9.41
N PHE A 27 -10.52 34.34 8.41
CA PHE A 27 -10.01 33.92 7.10
C PHE A 27 -8.59 33.36 7.15
N ALA A 28 -7.73 33.90 8.02
CA ALA A 28 -6.36 33.39 8.19
C ALA A 28 -6.33 31.97 8.80
N VAL A 29 -7.23 31.68 9.76
CA VAL A 29 -7.31 30.35 10.40
C VAL A 29 -7.84 29.29 9.44
N ALA A 30 -8.83 29.63 8.61
CA ALA A 30 -9.36 28.71 7.60
C ALA A 30 -8.34 28.37 6.50
N GLY A 31 -7.54 29.35 6.05
CA GLY A 31 -6.46 29.12 5.08
C GLY A 31 -5.35 28.20 5.62
N ALA A 32 -4.96 28.38 6.89
CA ALA A 32 -3.97 27.53 7.55
C ALA A 32 -4.47 26.08 7.75
N LEU A 33 -5.76 25.89 8.08
CA LEU A 33 -6.37 24.57 8.21
C LEU A 33 -6.49 23.84 6.87
N ALA A 34 -6.90 24.54 5.81
CA ALA A 34 -6.99 23.97 4.46
C ALA A 34 -5.62 23.52 3.92
N LEU A 35 -4.55 24.28 4.22
CA LEU A 35 -3.18 23.88 3.89
C LEU A 35 -2.71 22.66 4.67
N ARG A 36 -2.99 22.60 5.98
CA ARG A 36 -2.69 21.40 6.78
C ARG A 36 -3.46 20.18 6.30
N GLN A 37 -4.74 20.34 5.94
CA GLN A 37 -5.53 19.26 5.36
C GLN A 37 -4.93 18.76 4.04
N ARG A 38 -4.54 19.65 3.12
CA ARG A 38 -3.87 19.23 1.88
C ARG A 38 -2.56 18.48 2.11
N LEU A 39 -1.75 18.91 3.08
CA LEU A 39 -0.50 18.22 3.42
C LEU A 39 -0.78 16.84 4.02
N VAL A 40 -1.77 16.73 4.90
CA VAL A 40 -2.22 15.44 5.47
C VAL A 40 -2.79 14.53 4.39
N ASP A 41 -3.57 15.07 3.45
CA ASP A 41 -4.15 14.31 2.33
C ASP A 41 -3.07 13.84 1.35
N GLN A 42 -2.08 14.67 1.04
CA GLN A 42 -0.94 14.28 0.20
C GLN A 42 -0.14 13.16 0.86
N GLN A 43 0.17 13.29 2.15
CA GLN A 43 0.90 12.27 2.89
C GLN A 43 0.09 10.97 2.99
N ARG A 44 -1.22 11.06 3.17
CA ARG A 44 -2.13 9.90 3.16
C ARG A 44 -2.18 9.23 1.79
N GLN A 45 -2.21 10.00 0.69
CA GLN A 45 -2.17 9.45 -0.67
C GLN A 45 -0.85 8.77 -0.98
N GLU A 46 0.28 9.31 -0.51
CA GLU A 46 1.60 8.70 -0.68
C GLU A 46 1.68 7.34 0.04
N ILE A 47 1.21 7.29 1.29
CA ILE A 47 1.15 6.04 2.07
C ILE A 47 0.22 5.02 1.40
N LEU A 48 -0.99 5.45 0.98
CA LEU A 48 -1.95 4.60 0.28
C LEU A 48 -1.40 4.08 -1.06
N GLY A 49 -0.66 4.92 -1.81
CA GLY A 49 0.02 4.53 -3.04
C GLY A 49 1.05 3.43 -2.80
N GLY A 50 1.88 3.59 -1.75
CA GLY A 50 2.83 2.56 -1.31
C GLY A 50 2.16 1.26 -0.89
N CYS A 51 1.04 1.33 -0.15
CA CYS A 51 0.26 0.16 0.24
C CYS A 51 -0.34 -0.57 -0.97
N ARG A 52 -0.86 0.16 -1.97
CA ARG A 52 -1.39 -0.44 -3.21
C ARG A 52 -0.29 -1.12 -4.02
N ALA A 53 0.88 -0.51 -4.15
CA ALA A 53 2.02 -1.10 -4.83
C ALA A 53 2.40 -2.45 -4.20
N ILE A 54 2.59 -2.49 -2.87
CA ILE A 54 2.93 -3.73 -2.16
C ILE A 54 1.80 -4.77 -2.30
N ARG A 55 0.52 -4.36 -2.25
CA ARG A 55 -0.62 -5.26 -2.45
C ARG A 55 -0.64 -5.87 -3.85
N ASN A 56 -0.31 -5.08 -4.87
CA ASN A 56 -0.21 -5.55 -6.24
C ASN A 56 0.95 -6.54 -6.41
N GLU A 57 2.09 -6.29 -5.74
CA GLU A 57 3.21 -7.24 -5.70
C GLU A 57 2.80 -8.56 -5.02
N VAL A 58 2.10 -8.50 -3.88
CA VAL A 58 1.57 -9.69 -3.20
C VAL A 58 0.66 -10.49 -4.14
N LEU A 59 -0.27 -9.81 -4.83
CA LEU A 59 -1.17 -10.46 -5.78
C LEU A 59 -0.40 -11.08 -6.96
N ALA A 60 0.61 -10.38 -7.47
CA ALA A 60 1.43 -10.87 -8.56
C ALA A 60 2.19 -12.15 -8.19
N ILE A 61 2.87 -12.17 -7.04
CA ILE A 61 3.61 -13.35 -6.57
C ILE A 61 2.64 -14.50 -6.29
N LYS A 62 1.51 -14.21 -5.64
CA LYS A 62 0.50 -15.22 -5.34
C LYS A 62 -0.01 -15.90 -6.62
N GLN A 63 -0.43 -15.11 -7.60
CA GLN A 63 -1.07 -15.64 -8.82
C GLN A 63 -0.08 -16.25 -9.81
N LYS A 64 1.15 -15.73 -9.89
CA LYS A 64 2.13 -16.18 -10.89
C LYS A 64 3.05 -17.28 -10.40
N GLU A 65 3.30 -17.35 -9.09
CA GLU A 65 4.33 -18.24 -8.54
C GLU A 65 3.73 -19.22 -7.53
N PHE A 66 3.05 -18.69 -6.50
CA PHE A 66 2.58 -19.52 -5.38
C PHE A 66 1.42 -20.45 -5.75
N ASP A 67 0.29 -19.91 -6.24
CA ASP A 67 -0.89 -20.70 -6.57
C ASP A 67 -0.59 -21.76 -7.66
N PRO A 68 0.12 -21.43 -8.76
CA PRO A 68 0.52 -22.43 -9.76
C PRO A 68 1.47 -23.49 -9.18
N GLY A 69 2.47 -23.08 -8.39
CA GLY A 69 3.42 -24.01 -7.79
C GLY A 69 2.76 -24.99 -6.82
N VAL A 70 1.81 -24.53 -6.01
CA VAL A 70 1.00 -25.38 -5.13
C VAL A 70 0.11 -26.33 -5.94
N ALA A 71 -0.50 -25.85 -7.03
CA ALA A 71 -1.30 -26.70 -7.91
C ALA A 71 -0.45 -27.82 -8.53
N GLU A 72 0.76 -27.52 -8.97
CA GLU A 72 1.70 -28.49 -9.54
C GLU A 72 2.18 -29.50 -8.49
N LEU A 73 2.49 -29.05 -7.25
CA LEU A 73 2.83 -29.97 -6.16
C LEU A 73 1.69 -30.95 -5.83
N ARG A 74 0.43 -30.50 -5.94
CA ARG A 74 -0.73 -31.38 -5.76
C ARG A 74 -0.82 -32.43 -6.86
N GLN A 75 -0.48 -32.08 -8.10
CA GLN A 75 -0.45 -33.01 -9.22
C GLN A 75 0.71 -34.02 -9.12
N LEU A 76 1.86 -33.58 -8.62
CA LEU A 76 3.05 -34.43 -8.42
C LEU A 76 2.97 -35.31 -7.16
N ARG A 77 1.90 -35.22 -6.36
CA ARG A 77 1.80 -35.93 -5.09
C ARG A 77 1.60 -37.43 -5.31
N LEU A 78 2.66 -38.21 -5.12
CA LEU A 78 2.56 -39.66 -5.00
C LEU A 78 2.08 -40.05 -3.60
N ASN A 79 1.20 -41.05 -3.51
CA ASN A 79 0.95 -41.71 -2.24
C ASN A 79 2.09 -42.68 -1.88
N GLU A 80 2.13 -43.13 -0.63
CA GLU A 80 3.27 -43.93 -0.15
C GLU A 80 3.41 -45.27 -0.90
N ALA A 81 2.29 -45.88 -1.29
CA ALA A 81 2.29 -47.11 -2.08
C ALA A 81 2.87 -46.89 -3.49
N GLN A 82 2.47 -45.81 -4.17
CA GLN A 82 3.00 -45.43 -5.48
C GLN A 82 4.48 -45.09 -5.41
N ALA A 83 4.92 -44.38 -4.37
CA ALA A 83 6.33 -44.07 -4.17
C ALA A 83 7.16 -45.33 -3.92
N ARG A 84 6.65 -46.29 -3.14
CA ARG A 84 7.30 -47.60 -2.93
C ARG A 84 7.36 -48.42 -4.22
N LEU A 85 6.28 -48.49 -4.98
CA LEU A 85 6.24 -49.20 -6.26
C LEU A 85 7.20 -48.57 -7.28
N LEU A 86 7.24 -47.24 -7.38
CA LEU A 86 8.16 -46.54 -8.27
C LEU A 86 9.62 -46.78 -7.88
N ARG A 87 9.95 -46.75 -6.58
CA ARG A 87 11.28 -47.10 -6.07
C ARG A 87 11.71 -48.52 -6.44
N GLN A 88 10.79 -49.48 -6.38
CA GLN A 88 11.07 -50.89 -6.67
C GLN A 88 11.17 -51.17 -8.17
N ALA A 89 10.33 -50.50 -8.98
CA ALA A 89 10.28 -50.70 -10.42
C ALA A 89 11.43 -49.99 -11.16
N ASP A 90 11.73 -48.73 -10.80
CA ASP A 90 12.79 -47.94 -11.42
C ASP A 90 13.33 -46.88 -10.43
N ALA A 91 14.45 -47.22 -9.79
CA ALA A 91 15.11 -46.34 -8.83
C ALA A 91 15.59 -45.01 -9.46
N ASN A 92 15.94 -45.00 -10.75
CA ASN A 92 16.42 -43.81 -11.45
C ASN A 92 15.24 -42.87 -11.81
N ALA A 93 14.10 -43.43 -12.22
CA ALA A 93 12.87 -42.67 -12.37
C ALA A 93 12.43 -42.06 -11.03
N TYR A 94 12.51 -42.83 -9.94
CA TYR A 94 12.20 -42.32 -8.60
C TYR A 94 13.13 -41.17 -8.19
N SER A 95 14.44 -41.28 -8.40
CA SER A 95 15.37 -40.19 -8.04
C SER A 95 15.10 -38.93 -8.84
N LYS A 96 14.78 -39.03 -10.13
CA LYS A 96 14.40 -37.87 -10.96
C LYS A 96 13.10 -37.23 -10.48
N PHE A 97 12.10 -38.04 -10.15
CA PHE A 97 10.85 -37.56 -9.55
C PHE A 97 11.12 -36.83 -8.23
N ALA A 98 11.91 -37.43 -7.33
CA ALA A 98 12.23 -36.85 -6.03
C ALA A 98 12.94 -35.50 -6.18
N GLN A 99 13.92 -35.40 -7.08
CA GLN A 99 14.60 -34.14 -7.39
C GLN A 99 13.64 -33.07 -7.93
N GLN A 100 12.75 -33.42 -8.85
CA GLN A 100 11.76 -32.47 -9.40
C GLN A 100 10.77 -32.01 -8.33
N TYR A 101 10.29 -32.94 -7.50
CA TYR A 101 9.39 -32.64 -6.41
C TYR A 101 10.05 -31.72 -5.37
N GLU A 102 11.28 -32.03 -4.95
CA GLU A 102 12.07 -31.22 -4.02
C GLU A 102 12.31 -29.81 -4.58
N ALA A 103 12.76 -29.70 -5.84
CA ALA A 103 12.97 -28.41 -6.49
C ALA A 103 11.68 -27.57 -6.52
N LYS A 104 10.53 -28.19 -6.77
CA LYS A 104 9.24 -27.49 -6.74
C LYS A 104 8.84 -27.07 -5.31
N VAL A 105 9.07 -27.92 -4.31
CA VAL A 105 8.82 -27.58 -2.90
C VAL A 105 9.65 -26.37 -2.48
N VAL A 106 10.94 -26.35 -2.82
CA VAL A 106 11.84 -25.22 -2.53
C VAL A 106 11.33 -23.94 -3.21
N SER A 107 10.99 -24.02 -4.51
CA SER A 107 10.47 -22.86 -5.24
C SER A 107 9.17 -22.29 -4.63
N VAL A 108 8.26 -23.16 -4.18
CA VAL A 108 7.02 -22.73 -3.49
C VAL A 108 7.32 -22.12 -2.11
N ALA A 109 8.28 -22.67 -1.37
CA ALA A 109 8.71 -22.12 -0.09
C ALA A 109 9.32 -20.72 -0.26
N GLU A 110 10.19 -20.52 -1.25
CA GLU A 110 10.77 -19.20 -1.57
C GLU A 110 9.71 -18.17 -1.98
N ALA A 111 8.67 -18.60 -2.71
CA ALA A 111 7.54 -17.74 -3.04
C ALA A 111 6.74 -17.36 -1.78
N LEU A 112 6.54 -18.31 -0.86
CA LEU A 112 5.88 -18.08 0.42
C LEU A 112 6.67 -17.10 1.31
N ASP A 113 7.99 -17.26 1.38
CA ASP A 113 8.85 -16.36 2.16
C ASP A 113 8.81 -14.93 1.62
N ARG A 114 8.81 -14.76 0.30
CA ARG A 114 8.61 -13.45 -0.34
C ARG A 114 7.24 -12.86 -0.03
N LEU A 115 6.17 -13.67 -0.07
CA LEU A 115 4.83 -13.23 0.34
C LEU A 115 4.81 -12.77 1.80
N ASN A 116 5.41 -13.54 2.71
CA ASN A 116 5.49 -13.19 4.13
C ASN A 116 6.27 -11.90 4.36
N ALA A 117 7.38 -11.69 3.63
CA ALA A 117 8.14 -10.44 3.70
C ALA A 117 7.30 -9.22 3.25
N LEU A 118 6.51 -9.35 2.18
CA LEU A 118 5.62 -8.28 1.71
C LEU A 118 4.44 -8.04 2.66
N LEU A 119 3.85 -9.10 3.22
CA LEU A 119 2.80 -8.99 4.24
C LEU A 119 3.33 -8.29 5.50
N GLY A 120 4.57 -8.60 5.92
CA GLY A 120 5.25 -7.89 7.00
C GLY A 120 5.41 -6.40 6.72
N LYS A 121 5.75 -6.01 5.47
CA LYS A 121 5.81 -4.60 5.05
C LYS A 121 4.44 -3.92 5.09
N LEU A 122 3.37 -4.61 4.69
CA LEU A 122 1.99 -4.08 4.79
C LEU A 122 1.58 -3.86 6.25
N GLN A 123 1.98 -4.77 7.15
CA GLN A 123 1.71 -4.64 8.57
C GLN A 123 2.48 -3.48 9.19
N GLN A 124 3.78 -3.35 8.92
CA GLN A 124 4.60 -2.24 9.41
C GLN A 124 4.10 -0.86 8.98
N LYS A 125 3.52 -0.76 7.77
CA LYS A 125 2.95 0.48 7.24
C LYS A 125 1.50 0.74 7.67
N ASN A 126 0.93 -0.09 8.55
CA ASN A 126 -0.49 -0.05 8.97
C ASN A 126 -1.47 0.01 7.78
N CYS A 127 -1.10 -0.63 6.66
CA CYS A 127 -1.91 -0.63 5.45
C CYS A 127 -3.26 -1.34 5.62
N PHE A 128 -3.44 -2.11 6.70
CA PHE A 128 -4.68 -2.83 7.03
C PHE A 128 -5.71 -1.95 7.75
N GLU A 129 -5.29 -0.89 8.44
CA GLU A 129 -6.17 0.02 9.20
C GLU A 129 -6.63 1.23 8.36
N MET A 130 -5.97 1.48 7.23
CA MET A 130 -6.30 2.59 6.34
C MET A 130 -7.50 2.23 5.44
N LYS A 131 -8.70 2.63 5.88
CA LYS A 131 -9.92 2.58 5.07
C LYS A 131 -9.80 3.53 3.86
N PRO A 132 -10.15 3.08 2.64
CA PRO A 132 -10.14 3.93 1.44
C PRO A 132 -11.03 5.15 1.60
#